data_AF-A0A962Y9J7-F1
#
_entry.id   AF-A0A962Y9J7-F1
#
_cell.length_a   1.000
_cell.length_b   1.000
_cell.length_c   1.000
_cell.angle_alpha   90.00
_cell.angle_beta   90.00
_cell.angle_gamma   90.00
#
_symmetry.space_group_name_H-M   'P 1'
#
loop_
_entity.id
_entity.type
_entity.pdbx_description
1 polymer ?
#
loop_
_entity_poly.entity_id
_entity_poly.type
_entity_poly.pdbx_seq_one_letter_code
_entity_poly.pdbx_strand_id
1 'polypeptide(L)'
;QQLATAGIAVELIDLRTLWPWDQETVFESVRKTGRLLCVHEAVQVGGFGAEIAATVAEQLFSELRAPVRRLGAPRIPVSYAPPLEEQARISAERIVTTVRHMLGA
;
A
#
# COMPACT_ATOMS: atom_id res chain seq x y z
N GLN A 1 3.45 -12.33 -7.56
CA GLN A 1 3.82 -13.74 -7.84
C GLN A 1 4.11 -14.52 -6.56
N GLN A 2 5.03 -14.08 -5.69
CA GLN A 2 5.34 -14.75 -4.40
C GLN A 2 4.13 -14.97 -3.46
N LEU A 3 3.14 -14.07 -3.48
CA LEU A 3 1.91 -14.23 -2.69
C LEU A 3 0.99 -15.30 -3.28
N ALA A 4 0.93 -15.42 -4.61
CA ALA A 4 0.08 -16.39 -5.29
C ALA A 4 0.53 -17.84 -5.00
N THR A 5 1.83 -18.09 -4.86
CA THR A 5 2.35 -19.41 -4.45
C THR A 5 1.94 -19.78 -3.03
N ALA A 6 1.57 -18.81 -2.20
CA ALA A 6 1.00 -19.03 -0.87
C ALA A 6 -0.54 -19.03 -0.87
N GLY A 7 -1.18 -19.10 -2.04
CA GLY A 7 -2.64 -19.08 -2.18
C GLY A 7 -3.27 -17.70 -1.96
N ILE A 8 -2.47 -16.62 -1.90
CA ILE A 8 -2.96 -15.26 -1.70
C ILE A 8 -3.11 -14.56 -3.05
N ALA A 9 -4.35 -14.32 -3.45
CA ALA A 9 -4.68 -13.50 -4.61
C ALA A 9 -4.66 -12.01 -4.25
N VAL A 10 -4.11 -11.18 -5.12
CA VAL A 10 -3.99 -9.72 -4.94
C VAL A 10 -4.46 -9.02 -6.21
N GLU A 11 -5.31 -8.02 -6.06
CA GLU A 11 -5.61 -7.05 -7.12
C GLU A 11 -4.57 -5.93 -7.04
N LEU A 12 -3.77 -5.79 -8.09
CA LEU A 12 -2.75 -4.73 -8.18
C LEU A 12 -3.29 -3.59 -9.04
N ILE A 13 -3.45 -2.42 -8.41
CA ILE A 13 -3.90 -1.20 -9.06
C ILE A 13 -2.72 -0.25 -9.16
N ASP A 14 -2.36 0.12 -10.39
CA ASP A 14 -1.52 1.28 -10.66
C ASP A 14 -2.42 2.48 -10.89
N LEU A 15 -2.36 3.47 -9.98
CA LEU A 15 -3.24 4.63 -10.01
C LEU A 15 -3.03 5.51 -11.25
N ARG A 16 -1.79 5.59 -11.77
CA ARG A 16 -1.35 6.48 -12.86
C ARG A 16 -1.51 8.00 -12.60
N THR A 17 -2.63 8.43 -12.04
CA THR A 17 -2.99 9.82 -11.75
C THR A 17 -3.18 9.99 -10.25
N LEU A 18 -2.48 10.97 -9.66
CA LEU A 18 -2.64 11.31 -8.24
C LEU A 18 -3.77 12.33 -8.01
N TRP A 19 -4.04 13.20 -8.98
CA TRP A 19 -5.09 14.20 -8.82
C TRP A 19 -5.75 14.61 -10.15
N PRO A 20 -7.08 14.43 -10.28
CA PRO A 20 -7.93 13.61 -9.41
C PRO A 20 -7.50 12.13 -9.51
N TRP A 21 -7.36 11.43 -8.39
CA TRP A 21 -7.06 9.99 -8.41
C TRP A 21 -8.32 9.17 -8.65
N ASP A 22 -8.15 7.99 -9.27
CA ASP A 22 -9.25 7.09 -9.60
C ASP A 22 -9.78 6.36 -8.34
N GLN A 23 -10.70 7.04 -7.64
CA GLN A 23 -11.35 6.51 -6.45
C GLN A 23 -12.26 5.33 -6.75
N GLU A 24 -12.94 5.36 -7.90
CA GLU A 24 -13.93 4.37 -8.30
C GLU A 24 -13.29 2.98 -8.37
N THR A 25 -12.19 2.85 -9.13
CA THR A 25 -11.45 1.59 -9.26
C THR A 25 -10.94 1.07 -7.92
N VAL A 26 -10.40 1.95 -7.05
CA VAL A 26 -9.93 1.54 -5.73
C VAL A 26 -11.08 1.09 -4.84
N PHE A 27 -12.20 1.83 -4.85
CA PHE A 27 -13.35 1.50 -4.02
C PHE A 27 -13.93 0.15 -4.42
N GLU A 28 -14.16 -0.10 -5.71
CA GLU A 28 -14.66 -1.39 -6.20
C GLU A 28 -13.77 -2.57 -5.74
N SER A 29 -12.45 -2.43 -5.87
CA SER A 29 -11.51 -3.45 -5.40
C SER A 29 -11.56 -3.64 -3.87
N VAL A 30 -11.67 -2.55 -3.11
CA VAL A 30 -11.80 -2.62 -1.64
C VAL A 30 -13.12 -3.28 -1.24
N ARG A 31 -14.25 -2.97 -1.88
CA ARG A 31 -15.54 -3.64 -1.58
C ARG A 31 -15.45 -5.14 -1.79
N LYS A 32 -14.74 -5.57 -2.83
CA LYS A 32 -14.54 -6.99 -3.17
C LYS A 32 -13.60 -7.71 -2.20
N THR A 33 -12.49 -7.08 -1.82
CA THR A 33 -11.41 -7.74 -1.06
C THR A 33 -11.48 -7.48 0.45
N GLY A 34 -12.10 -6.36 0.84
CA GLY A 34 -12.18 -5.81 2.19
C GLY A 34 -10.83 -5.36 2.77
N ARG A 35 -9.78 -5.19 1.96
CA ARG A 35 -8.42 -4.86 2.46
C ARG A 35 -7.70 -3.94 1.47
N LEU A 36 -6.86 -3.05 1.99
CA LEU A 36 -6.07 -2.13 1.17
C LEU A 36 -4.66 -1.95 1.74
N LEU A 37 -3.67 -2.05 0.85
CA LEU A 37 -2.29 -1.65 1.09
C LEU A 37 -1.89 -0.58 0.05
N CYS A 38 -1.68 0.65 0.50
CA CYS A 38 -1.12 1.71 -0.35
C CYS A 38 0.40 1.60 -0.37
N VAL A 39 1.00 1.49 -1.56
CA VAL A 39 2.46 1.40 -1.73
C VAL A 39 2.96 2.57 -2.57
N HIS A 40 3.99 3.27 -2.10
CA HIS A 40 4.61 4.36 -2.86
C HIS A 40 6.07 4.60 -2.44
N GLU A 41 6.90 5.13 -3.34
CA GLU A 41 8.32 5.40 -3.05
C GLU A 41 8.54 6.62 -2.14
N ALA A 42 7.60 7.58 -2.09
CA ALA A 42 7.74 8.76 -1.26
C ALA A 42 7.77 8.41 0.25
N VAL A 43 8.25 9.35 1.08
CA VAL A 43 8.22 9.21 2.55
C VAL A 43 6.80 8.89 3.01
N GLN A 44 6.65 7.85 3.83
CA GLN A 44 5.34 7.36 4.27
C GLN A 44 4.57 8.42 5.06
N VAL A 45 5.23 9.20 5.90
CA VAL A 45 4.60 10.27 6.67
C VAL A 45 4.26 11.43 5.72
N GLY A 46 2.98 11.79 5.63
CA GLY A 46 2.50 12.86 4.75
C GLY A 46 2.50 12.52 3.25
N GLY A 47 2.87 11.28 2.87
CA GLY A 47 2.80 10.81 1.49
C GLY A 47 1.37 10.58 1.00
N PHE A 48 1.19 10.47 -0.31
CA PHE A 48 -0.14 10.35 -0.94
C PHE A 48 -0.96 9.13 -0.48
N GLY A 49 -0.29 8.07 -0.02
CA GLY A 49 -0.98 6.94 0.59
C GLY A 49 -1.82 7.33 1.82
N ALA A 50 -1.50 8.44 2.50
CA ALA A 50 -2.30 8.97 3.61
C ALA A 50 -3.66 9.50 3.16
N GLU A 51 -3.70 10.20 2.02
CA GLU A 51 -4.95 10.69 1.41
C GLU A 51 -5.86 9.52 1.06
N ILE A 52 -5.34 8.54 0.31
CA ILE A 52 -6.11 7.32 -0.05
C ILE A 52 -6.63 6.61 1.19
N ALA A 53 -5.79 6.44 2.21
CA ALA A 53 -6.18 5.75 3.44
C ALA A 53 -7.27 6.51 4.21
N ALA A 54 -7.19 7.84 4.29
CA ALA A 54 -8.20 8.67 4.92
C ALA A 54 -9.53 8.59 4.15
N THR A 55 -9.49 8.80 2.83
CA THR A 55 -10.68 8.73 1.97
C THR A 55 -11.36 7.37 2.05
N VAL A 56 -10.60 6.26 1.97
CA VAL A 56 -11.16 4.91 2.07
C VAL A 56 -11.71 4.63 3.46
N ALA A 57 -11.04 5.10 4.52
CA ALA A 57 -11.55 4.97 5.88
C ALA A 57 -12.85 5.76 6.08
N GLU A 58 -12.99 6.95 5.50
CA GLU A 58 -14.22 7.74 5.59
C GLU A 58 -15.38 7.12 4.80
N GLN A 59 -15.11 6.64 3.59
CA GLN A 59 -16.15 6.19 2.66
C GLN A 59 -16.53 4.72 2.84
N LEU A 60 -15.59 3.86 3.24
CA LEU A 60 -15.74 2.39 3.20
C LEU A 60 -15.44 1.71 4.53
N PHE A 61 -15.48 2.43 5.66
CA PHE A 61 -15.14 1.88 6.98
C PHE A 61 -15.84 0.54 7.28
N SER A 62 -17.13 0.45 7.01
CA SER A 62 -17.96 -0.74 7.26
C SER A 62 -17.64 -1.92 6.34
N GLU A 63 -16.95 -1.68 5.22
CA GLU A 63 -16.59 -2.68 4.22
C GLU A 63 -15.17 -3.25 4.46
N LEU A 64 -14.38 -2.60 5.32
CA LEU A 64 -13.02 -3.02 5.66
C LEU A 64 -13.02 -4.22 6.63
N ARG A 65 -12.31 -5.27 6.23
CA ARG A 65 -12.03 -6.49 7.04
C ARG A 65 -10.76 -6.38 7.87
N ALA A 66 -9.94 -5.36 7.62
CA ALA A 66 -8.72 -5.05 8.36
C ALA A 66 -8.37 -3.56 8.17
N PRO A 67 -7.56 -2.96 9.06
CA PRO A 67 -7.09 -1.58 8.89
C PRO A 67 -6.34 -1.38 7.57
N VAL A 68 -6.59 -0.26 6.90
CA VAL A 68 -5.78 0.15 5.73
C VAL A 68 -4.32 0.28 6.16
N ARG A 69 -3.42 -0.33 5.39
CA ARG A 69 -1.96 -0.20 5.60
C ARG A 69 -1.36 0.68 4.52
N ARG A 70 -0.23 1.30 4.87
CA ARG A 70 0.57 2.13 3.97
C ARG A 70 2.01 1.67 4.09
N LEU A 71 2.68 1.58 2.95
CA LEU A 71 4.09 1.26 2.84
C LEU A 71 4.75 2.33 1.99
N GLY A 72 5.52 3.19 2.63
CA GLY A 72 6.35 4.19 1.98
C GLY A 72 7.77 4.21 2.52
N ALA A 73 8.62 5.06 1.92
CA ALA A 73 9.98 5.22 2.38
C ALA A 73 10.01 5.69 3.86
N PRO A 74 11.01 5.25 4.64
CA PRO A 74 11.25 5.78 5.97
C PRO A 74 11.55 7.28 5.94
N ARG A 75 11.37 7.96 7.08
CA ARG A 75 11.66 9.40 7.22
C ARG A 75 13.17 9.63 7.39
N ILE A 76 13.92 9.43 6.31
CA ILE A 76 15.38 9.60 6.24
C ILE A 76 15.75 10.39 4.98
N PRO A 77 16.90 11.08 4.95
CA PRO A 77 17.45 11.63 3.73
C PRO A 77 17.76 10.52 2.72
N VAL A 78 17.56 10.81 1.42
CA VAL A 78 18.03 9.93 0.36
C VAL A 78 19.55 10.00 0.32
N SER A 79 20.21 8.86 0.52
CA SER A 79 21.67 8.74 0.51
C SER A 79 22.16 8.21 -0.83
N TYR A 80 23.37 8.60 -1.20
CA TYR A 80 24.06 8.09 -2.40
C TYR A 80 24.72 6.72 -2.16
N ALA A 81 25.14 6.43 -0.93
CA ALA A 81 25.83 5.17 -0.64
C ALA A 81 24.85 4.00 -0.84
N PRO A 82 25.15 3.00 -1.69
CA PRO A 82 24.20 1.93 -2.01
C PRO A 82 23.58 1.22 -0.80
N PRO A 83 24.33 0.91 0.28
CA PRO A 83 23.74 0.29 1.48
C PRO A 83 22.73 1.17 2.21
N LEU A 84 22.82 2.49 2.07
CA LEU A 84 21.90 3.46 2.68
C LEU A 84 20.73 3.80 1.76
N GLU A 85 20.96 3.84 0.45
CA GLU A 85 19.88 3.99 -0.54
C GLU A 85 18.88 2.83 -0.43
N GLU A 86 19.38 1.60 -0.27
CA GLU A 86 18.53 0.41 -0.16
C GLU A 86 17.59 0.44 1.06
N GLN A 87 17.96 1.17 2.12
CA GLN A 87 17.09 1.36 3.29
C GLN A 87 15.88 2.25 2.98
N ALA A 88 16.00 3.16 2.01
CA ALA A 88 14.91 4.02 1.58
C ALA A 88 13.95 3.28 0.63
N ARG A 89 14.46 2.33 -0.15
CA ARG A 89 13.71 1.62 -1.21
C ARG A 89 12.54 0.81 -0.67
N ILE A 90 11.43 0.81 -1.42
CA ILE A 90 10.35 -0.14 -1.21
C ILE A 90 10.63 -1.41 -2.04
N SER A 91 10.89 -2.51 -1.34
CA SER A 91 11.19 -3.79 -1.98
C SER A 91 9.96 -4.72 -2.04
N ALA A 92 10.00 -5.70 -2.94
CA ALA A 92 8.97 -6.73 -3.04
C ALA A 92 8.83 -7.51 -1.72
N GLU A 93 9.93 -7.80 -1.03
CA GLU A 93 9.95 -8.50 0.26
C GLU A 93 9.19 -7.71 1.33
N ARG A 94 9.37 -6.38 1.36
CA ARG A 94 8.63 -5.50 2.30
C ARG A 94 7.13 -5.52 2.01
N ILE A 95 6.74 -5.50 0.73
CA ILE A 95 5.33 -5.60 0.32
C ILE A 95 4.74 -6.95 0.77
N VAL A 96 5.41 -8.06 0.46
CA VAL A 96 4.96 -9.42 0.81
C VAL A 96 4.83 -9.59 2.32
N THR A 97 5.83 -9.15 3.07
CA THR A 97 5.82 -9.21 4.54
C THR A 97 4.65 -8.41 5.12
N THR A 98 4.40 -7.21 4.58
CA THR A 98 3.27 -6.37 5.01
C THR A 98 1.93 -7.05 4.72
N VAL A 99 1.76 -7.65 3.54
CA VAL A 99 0.52 -8.37 3.19
C VAL A 99 0.30 -9.58 4.10
N ARG A 100 1.34 -10.35 4.42
CA ARG A 100 1.22 -11.49 5.36
C ARG A 100 0.76 -11.03 6.74
N HIS A 101 1.38 -9.97 7.28
CA HIS A 101 0.94 -9.37 8.54
C HIS A 101 -0.51 -8.89 8.52
N MET A 102 -1.00 -8.34 7.40
CA MET A 102 -2.40 -7.95 7.24
C MET A 102 -3.38 -9.12 7.27
N LEU A 103 -2.93 -10.31 6.89
CA LEU A 103 -3.75 -11.53 6.87
C LEU A 103 -3.64 -12.34 8.16
N GLY A 104 -2.78 -11.93 9.11
CA GLY A 104 -2.51 -12.69 10.33
C GLY A 104 -1.70 -13.97 10.10
N ALA A 105 -0.97 -14.02 8.99
CA ALA A 105 -0.10 -15.13 8.58
C ALA A 105 1.39 -14.81 8.79
#